data_AF-A0A1J3GJF0-F1
#
_entry.id   AF-A0A1J3GJF0-F1
#
_cell.length_a   1.000
_cell.length_b   1.000
_cell.length_c   1.000
_cell.angle_alpha   90.00
_cell.angle_beta   90.00
_cell.angle_gamma   90.00
#
_symmetry.space_group_name_H-M   'P 1'
#
loop_
_entity.id
_entity.type
_entity.pdbx_description
1 polymer ?
#
loop_
_entity_poly.entity_id
_entity_poly.type
_entity_poly.pdbx_seq_one_letter_code
_entity_poly.pdbx_strand_id
1 'polypeptide(L)'
;GALLLGDAFNSRHPLTGGGMTVALSDIVVLRDLLRPVRNFNDKEALSKYIEAFYTLRKPLASTINTFASAMYKFFLISSDEAKMEIRAACFDYLCLGGVCSSGMLALVSGLNPCPLSLALHFFAMTVYAFARLMLPFPLIKSFSLVARMTLSGVGTIFPIIKAEGVRQMFFPRTIAAIYRSPPA
;
A
#
# COMPACT_ATOMS: atom_id res chain seq x y z
N GLY A 1 30.40 -4.44 -5.36
CA GLY A 1 28.96 -4.66 -5.12
C GLY A 1 28.21 -3.49 -5.69
N ALA A 2 27.06 -3.72 -6.31
CA ALA A 2 26.18 -2.67 -6.83
C ALA A 2 24.84 -2.73 -6.09
N LEU A 3 24.21 -1.58 -5.87
CA LEU A 3 22.90 -1.46 -5.26
C LEU A 3 22.03 -0.55 -6.12
N LEU A 4 20.80 -0.97 -6.38
CA LEU A 4 19.83 -0.22 -7.16
C LEU A 4 18.81 0.42 -6.20
N LEU A 5 18.52 1.71 -6.41
CA LEU A 5 17.62 2.50 -5.56
C LEU A 5 16.69 3.39 -6.41
N GLY A 6 15.67 3.95 -5.77
CA GLY A 6 14.71 4.84 -6.40
C GLY A 6 13.88 4.15 -7.48
N ASP A 7 13.44 4.91 -8.48
CA ASP A 7 12.59 4.41 -9.55
C ASP A 7 13.27 3.36 -10.43
N ALA A 8 14.60 3.37 -10.51
CA ALA A 8 15.37 2.33 -11.18
C ALA A 8 15.18 0.95 -10.52
N PHE A 9 14.95 0.92 -9.20
CA PHE A 9 14.68 -0.31 -8.45
C PHE A 9 13.20 -0.63 -8.33
N ASN A 10 12.37 0.36 -8.05
CA ASN A 10 10.95 0.18 -7.81
C ASN A 10 10.21 1.41 -8.35
N SER A 11 9.63 1.27 -9.55
CA SER A 11 8.76 2.29 -10.14
C SER A 11 7.29 1.96 -9.84
N ARG A 12 6.47 3.00 -9.71
CA ARG A 12 5.03 2.87 -9.40
C ARG A 12 4.24 3.96 -10.10
N HIS A 13 2.92 3.82 -10.09
CA HIS A 13 2.05 4.80 -10.73
C HIS A 13 2.18 6.19 -10.05
N PRO A 14 2.39 7.31 -10.79
CA PRO A 14 2.73 8.61 -10.21
C PRO A 14 1.54 9.32 -9.53
N LEU A 15 0.32 8.79 -9.66
CA LEU A 15 -0.94 9.41 -9.19
C LEU A 15 -0.92 9.84 -7.72
N THR A 16 -0.19 9.13 -6.86
CA THR A 16 -0.12 9.44 -5.41
C THR A 16 1.09 10.29 -5.04
N GLY A 17 1.99 10.59 -5.98
CA GLY A 17 3.24 11.32 -5.72
C GLY A 17 4.22 10.59 -4.78
N GLY A 18 3.99 9.32 -4.45
CA GLY A 18 4.72 8.61 -3.39
C GLY A 18 6.13 8.13 -3.74
N GLY A 19 6.60 8.32 -4.99
CA GLY A 19 7.92 7.84 -5.45
C GLY A 19 9.08 8.43 -4.64
N MET A 20 9.10 9.75 -4.46
CA MET A 20 10.13 10.43 -3.66
C MET A 20 10.08 10.02 -2.19
N THR A 21 8.88 9.87 -1.62
CA THR A 21 8.70 9.40 -0.23
C THR A 21 9.32 8.02 -0.02
N VAL A 22 9.11 7.10 -0.95
CA VAL A 22 9.72 5.76 -0.88
C VAL A 22 11.24 5.84 -1.06
N ALA A 23 11.73 6.61 -2.03
CA ALA A 23 13.17 6.77 -2.26
C ALA A 23 13.89 7.35 -1.03
N LEU A 24 13.34 8.40 -0.41
CA LEU A 24 13.91 9.01 0.79
C LEU A 24 13.87 8.06 1.99
N SER A 25 12.77 7.31 2.16
CA SER A 25 12.72 6.30 3.20
C SER A 25 13.71 5.16 2.98
N ASP A 26 13.90 4.72 1.74
CA ASP A 26 14.91 3.70 1.41
C ASP A 26 16.31 4.19 1.82
N ILE A 27 16.63 5.46 1.55
CA ILE A 27 17.91 6.09 1.93
C ILE A 27 18.08 6.09 3.46
N VAL A 28 17.05 6.44 4.23
CA VAL A 28 17.10 6.44 5.70
C VAL A 28 17.37 5.03 6.24
N VAL A 29 16.62 4.03 5.78
CA VAL A 29 16.80 2.63 6.21
C VAL A 29 18.18 2.11 5.83
N LEU A 30 18.63 2.37 4.60
CA LEU A 30 19.94 1.95 4.13
C LEU A 30 21.07 2.63 4.93
N ARG A 31 20.97 3.93 5.19
CA ARG A 31 21.93 4.68 6.01
C ARG A 31 22.07 4.03 7.39
N ASP A 32 20.95 3.72 8.04
CA ASP A 32 20.95 3.17 9.39
C ASP A 32 21.55 1.75 9.44
N LEU A 33 21.29 0.94 8.42
CA LEU A 33 21.87 -0.41 8.28
C LEU A 33 23.36 -0.38 7.94
N LEU A 34 23.81 0.58 7.13
CA LEU A 34 25.22 0.68 6.73
C LEU A 34 26.09 1.43 7.75
N ARG A 35 25.50 2.21 8.67
CA ARG A 35 26.22 2.94 9.71
C ARG A 35 27.24 2.11 10.52
N PRO A 36 26.94 0.86 10.95
CA PRO A 36 27.91 0.03 11.67
C PRO A 36 28.96 -0.64 10.75
N VAL A 37 28.81 -0.60 9.42
CA VAL A 37 29.69 -1.29 8.48
C VAL A 37 30.98 -0.48 8.29
N ARG A 38 32.10 -1.03 8.80
CA ARG A 38 33.43 -0.40 8.65
C ARG A 38 34.18 -0.83 7.39
N ASN A 39 33.87 -2.02 6.86
CA ASN A 39 34.54 -2.61 5.71
C ASN A 39 33.54 -3.10 4.68
N PHE A 40 33.47 -2.43 3.52
CA PHE A 40 32.59 -2.80 2.42
C PHE A 40 33.11 -3.97 1.56
N ASN A 41 34.34 -4.45 1.80
CA ASN A 41 34.88 -5.64 1.14
C ASN A 41 34.42 -6.96 1.80
N ASP A 42 33.86 -6.90 3.01
CA ASP A 42 33.23 -8.05 3.66
C ASP A 42 31.86 -8.32 3.02
N LYS A 43 31.86 -9.20 2.01
CA LYS A 43 30.68 -9.53 1.22
C LYS A 43 29.60 -10.22 2.07
N GLU A 44 29.99 -11.05 3.03
CA GLU A 44 29.06 -11.84 3.85
C GLU A 44 28.33 -10.95 4.84
N ALA A 45 29.07 -10.06 5.54
CA ALA A 45 28.47 -9.07 6.40
C ALA A 45 27.57 -8.12 5.61
N LEU A 46 28.05 -7.60 4.48
CA LEU A 46 27.28 -6.67 3.64
C LEU A 46 26.00 -7.33 3.11
N SER A 47 26.06 -8.60 2.70
CA SER A 47 24.88 -9.34 2.24
C SER A 47 23.76 -9.38 3.28
N LYS A 48 24.09 -9.59 4.57
CA LYS A 48 23.10 -9.59 5.66
C LYS A 48 22.42 -8.23 5.83
N TYR A 49 23.18 -7.14 5.78
CA TYR A 49 22.61 -5.78 5.87
C TYR A 49 21.76 -5.43 4.64
N ILE A 50 22.14 -5.87 3.44
CA ILE A 50 21.35 -5.65 2.23
C ILE A 50 20.06 -6.49 2.23
N GLU A 51 20.10 -7.72 2.75
CA GLU A 51 18.91 -8.54 2.95
C GLU A 51 17.93 -7.91 3.96
N ALA A 52 18.48 -7.36 5.05
CA ALA A 52 17.72 -6.56 6.02
C ALA A 52 17.05 -5.36 5.35
N PHE A 53 17.78 -4.63 4.49
CA PHE A 53 17.25 -3.49 3.74
C PHE A 53 16.04 -3.89 2.89
N TYR A 54 16.15 -4.96 2.08
CA TYR A 54 15.04 -5.44 1.24
C TYR A 54 13.82 -5.87 2.05
N THR A 55 14.03 -6.24 3.30
CA THR A 55 12.96 -6.68 4.19
C THR A 55 12.29 -5.50 4.90
N LEU A 56 13.08 -4.55 5.41
CA LEU A 56 12.59 -3.37 6.14
C LEU A 56 11.88 -2.35 5.24
N ARG A 57 12.27 -2.25 3.97
CA ARG A 57 11.62 -1.32 3.02
C ARG A 57 10.23 -1.74 2.57
N LYS A 58 9.92 -3.04 2.64
CA LYS A 58 8.70 -3.62 2.05
C LYS A 58 7.42 -2.96 2.56
N PRO A 59 7.18 -2.79 3.87
CA PRO A 59 5.89 -2.27 4.35
C PRO A 59 5.51 -0.90 3.78
N LEU A 60 6.43 0.06 3.77
CA LEU A 60 6.18 1.39 3.19
C LEU A 60 5.99 1.31 1.67
N ALA A 61 6.97 0.74 0.97
CA ALA A 61 6.97 0.70 -0.48
C ALA A 61 5.74 -0.05 -1.02
N SER A 62 5.40 -1.17 -0.38
CA SER A 62 4.21 -1.98 -0.64
C SER A 62 2.92 -1.19 -0.47
N THR A 63 2.75 -0.50 0.67
CA THR A 63 1.53 0.26 0.96
C THR A 63 1.31 1.34 -0.09
N ILE A 64 2.36 2.11 -0.41
CA ILE A 64 2.30 3.17 -1.42
C ILE A 64 2.06 2.60 -2.83
N ASN A 65 2.73 1.50 -3.20
CA ASN A 65 2.54 0.82 -4.48
C ASN A 65 1.12 0.30 -4.67
N THR A 66 0.62 -0.38 -3.64
CA THR A 66 -0.72 -0.97 -3.60
C THR A 66 -1.77 0.10 -3.73
N PHE A 67 -1.65 1.15 -2.92
CA PHE A 67 -2.59 2.25 -2.92
C PHE A 67 -2.60 2.97 -4.27
N ALA A 68 -1.43 3.30 -4.83
CA ALA A 68 -1.33 3.96 -6.13
C ALA A 68 -1.97 3.14 -7.26
N SER A 69 -1.71 1.82 -7.27
CA SER A 69 -2.27 0.91 -8.27
C SER A 69 -3.78 0.76 -8.16
N ALA A 70 -4.30 0.66 -6.93
CA ALA A 70 -5.74 0.53 -6.67
C ALA A 70 -6.49 1.82 -7.02
N MET A 71 -5.98 2.98 -6.58
CA MET A 71 -6.55 4.28 -6.94
C MET A 71 -6.53 4.50 -8.44
N TYR A 72 -5.44 4.19 -9.13
CA TYR A 72 -5.39 4.29 -10.59
C TYR A 72 -6.50 3.47 -11.26
N LYS A 73 -6.67 2.20 -10.88
CA LYS A 73 -7.73 1.33 -11.43
C LYS A 73 -9.14 1.85 -11.16
N PHE A 74 -9.36 2.47 -10.00
CA PHE A 74 -10.66 3.02 -9.63
C PHE A 74 -10.93 4.36 -10.35
N PHE A 75 -9.92 5.22 -10.50
CA PHE A 75 -10.05 6.55 -11.10
C PHE A 75 -9.89 6.59 -12.62
N LEU A 76 -9.41 5.51 -13.25
CA LEU A 76 -9.28 5.35 -14.70
C LEU A 76 -10.62 5.49 -15.45
N ILE A 77 -10.79 6.56 -16.24
CA ILE A 77 -12.00 6.83 -17.03
C ILE A 77 -12.52 5.55 -17.69
N SER A 78 -13.79 5.24 -17.43
CA SER A 78 -14.43 4.03 -17.91
C SER A 78 -15.94 4.29 -18.04
N SER A 79 -16.55 3.73 -19.07
CA SER A 79 -18.00 3.68 -19.25
C SER A 79 -18.70 2.66 -18.33
N ASP A 80 -17.94 1.94 -17.50
CA ASP A 80 -18.50 0.97 -16.56
C ASP A 80 -19.11 1.67 -15.34
N GLU A 81 -20.42 1.53 -15.22
CA GLU A 81 -21.23 2.00 -14.09
C GLU A 81 -20.64 1.58 -12.74
N ALA A 82 -20.06 0.38 -12.64
CA ALA A 82 -19.42 -0.10 -11.41
C ALA A 82 -18.23 0.78 -10.98
N LYS A 83 -17.43 1.24 -11.94
CA LYS A 83 -16.26 2.09 -11.65
C LYS A 83 -16.69 3.51 -11.29
N MET A 84 -17.76 4.01 -11.91
CA MET A 84 -18.35 5.31 -11.55
C MET A 84 -18.86 5.29 -10.11
N GLU A 85 -19.57 4.21 -9.73
CA GLU A 85 -20.02 4.02 -8.35
C GLU A 85 -18.87 3.89 -7.36
N ILE A 86 -17.80 3.16 -7.69
CA ILE A 86 -16.61 3.03 -6.83
C ILE A 86 -15.99 4.41 -6.57
N ARG A 87 -15.88 5.27 -7.60
CA ARG A 87 -15.35 6.64 -7.44
C ARG A 87 -16.23 7.48 -6.53
N ALA A 88 -17.53 7.48 -6.78
CA ALA A 88 -18.48 8.22 -5.98
C ALA A 88 -18.44 7.74 -4.52
N ALA A 89 -18.39 6.42 -4.29
CA ALA A 89 -18.33 5.87 -2.93
C ALA A 89 -17.01 6.20 -2.23
N CYS A 90 -15.90 6.24 -2.97
CA CYS A 90 -14.60 6.67 -2.44
C CYS A 90 -14.64 8.15 -2.02
N PHE A 91 -15.21 9.02 -2.85
CA PHE A 91 -15.36 10.44 -2.52
C PHE A 91 -16.25 10.65 -1.29
N ASP A 92 -17.43 10.04 -1.28
CA ASP A 92 -18.37 10.14 -0.17
C ASP A 92 -17.77 9.58 1.14
N TYR A 93 -17.03 8.47 1.05
CA TYR A 93 -16.31 7.89 2.20
C TYR A 93 -15.28 8.87 2.78
N LEU A 94 -14.55 9.59 1.93
CA LEU A 94 -13.60 10.63 2.36
C LEU A 94 -14.34 11.83 2.97
N CYS A 95 -15.51 12.19 2.45
CA CYS A 95 -16.36 13.26 2.98
C CYS A 95 -16.94 12.97 4.37
N LEU A 96 -16.99 11.71 4.82
CA LEU A 96 -17.39 11.36 6.20
C LEU A 96 -16.46 11.96 7.27
N GLY A 97 -15.24 12.38 6.88
CA GLY A 97 -14.28 12.98 7.81
C GLY A 97 -13.74 11.97 8.83
N GLY A 98 -13.13 12.48 9.90
CA GLY A 98 -12.53 11.66 10.95
C GLY A 98 -11.53 10.65 10.40
N VAL A 99 -11.58 9.40 10.89
CA VAL A 99 -10.67 8.32 10.50
C VAL A 99 -10.77 7.99 9.00
N CYS A 100 -11.95 8.10 8.39
CA CYS A 100 -12.16 7.79 6.97
C CYS A 100 -11.31 8.70 6.06
N SER A 101 -11.20 9.99 6.42
CA SER A 101 -10.39 10.97 5.71
C SER A 101 -8.94 10.98 6.18
N SER A 102 -8.71 11.19 7.48
CA SER A 102 -7.35 11.37 8.03
C SER A 102 -6.51 10.10 7.94
N GLY A 103 -7.12 8.92 8.14
CA GLY A 103 -6.46 7.63 8.01
C GLY A 103 -6.04 7.35 6.57
N MET A 104 -6.93 7.59 5.61
CA MET A 104 -6.61 7.45 4.18
C MET A 104 -5.53 8.44 3.75
N LEU A 105 -5.61 9.71 4.16
CA LEU A 105 -4.61 10.73 3.86
C LEU A 105 -3.25 10.41 4.50
N ALA A 106 -3.22 9.81 5.70
CA ALA A 106 -1.98 9.35 6.33
C ALA A 106 -1.31 8.21 5.55
N LEU A 107 -2.10 7.34 4.89
CA LEU A 107 -1.59 6.31 3.99
C LEU A 107 -1.04 6.93 2.70
N VAL A 108 -1.76 7.88 2.09
CA VAL A 108 -1.36 8.55 0.83
C VAL A 108 -0.07 9.34 1.01
N SER A 109 0.01 10.11 2.10
CA SER A 109 1.18 10.93 2.43
C SER A 109 2.40 10.11 2.88
N GLY A 110 2.23 8.80 3.11
CA GLY A 110 3.28 7.94 3.64
C GLY A 110 3.65 8.24 5.10
N LEU A 111 2.81 9.00 5.82
CA LEU A 111 3.01 9.32 7.24
C LEU A 111 2.70 8.13 8.16
N ASN A 112 1.72 7.30 7.79
CA ASN A 112 1.41 6.06 8.49
C ASN A 112 1.13 4.93 7.49
N PRO A 113 2.18 4.41 6.82
CA PRO A 113 2.06 3.39 5.79
C PRO A 113 1.85 2.02 6.44
N CYS A 114 0.64 1.79 6.93
CA CYS A 114 0.26 0.54 7.56
C CYS A 114 -0.57 -0.30 6.58
N PRO A 115 -0.05 -1.44 6.09
CA PRO A 115 -0.79 -2.25 5.13
C PRO A 115 -2.12 -2.80 5.67
N LEU A 116 -2.19 -3.07 6.98
CA LEU A 116 -3.44 -3.46 7.64
C LEU A 116 -4.46 -2.31 7.61
N SER A 117 -4.03 -1.08 7.90
CA SER A 117 -4.89 0.11 7.79
C SER A 117 -5.39 0.30 6.35
N LEU A 118 -4.52 0.10 5.36
CA LEU A 118 -4.89 0.13 3.95
C LEU A 118 -6.00 -0.89 3.63
N ALA A 119 -5.83 -2.14 4.06
CA ALA A 119 -6.82 -3.19 3.86
C ALA A 119 -8.16 -2.86 4.55
N LEU A 120 -8.12 -2.34 5.78
CA LEU A 120 -9.32 -1.94 6.53
C LEU A 120 -10.06 -0.79 5.84
N HIS A 121 -9.35 0.21 5.33
CA HIS A 121 -9.98 1.32 4.59
C HIS A 121 -10.61 0.83 3.27
N PHE A 122 -9.94 -0.03 2.51
CA PHE A 122 -10.56 -0.62 1.30
C PHE A 122 -11.81 -1.44 1.61
N PHE A 123 -11.77 -2.23 2.68
CA PHE A 123 -12.92 -3.00 3.13
C PHE A 123 -14.07 -2.08 3.58
N ALA A 124 -13.77 -1.06 4.40
CA ALA A 124 -14.76 -0.08 4.86
C ALA A 124 -15.41 0.69 3.70
N MET A 125 -14.62 1.13 2.70
CA MET A 125 -15.14 1.74 1.48
C MET A 125 -16.07 0.79 0.71
N THR A 126 -15.74 -0.51 0.65
CA THR A 126 -16.57 -1.51 -0.04
C THR A 126 -17.90 -1.71 0.68
N VAL A 127 -17.88 -1.83 2.01
CA VAL A 127 -19.10 -1.93 2.83
C VAL A 127 -19.95 -0.67 2.73
N TYR A 128 -19.31 0.51 2.73
CA TYR A 128 -19.98 1.80 2.54
C TYR A 128 -20.68 1.89 1.18
N ALA A 129 -19.97 1.53 0.11
CA ALA A 129 -20.53 1.48 -1.25
C ALA A 129 -21.73 0.52 -1.34
N PHE A 130 -21.61 -0.66 -0.72
CA PHE A 130 -22.69 -1.64 -0.64
C PHE A 130 -23.92 -1.06 0.07
N ALA A 131 -23.73 -0.48 1.26
CA ALA A 131 -24.83 0.11 2.03
C ALA A 131 -25.53 1.23 1.25
N ARG A 132 -24.77 2.11 0.58
CA ARG A 132 -25.30 3.20 -0.24
C ARG A 132 -26.16 2.70 -1.41
N LEU A 133 -25.80 1.56 -2.01
CA LEU A 133 -26.53 0.96 -3.14
C LEU A 133 -27.77 0.15 -2.73
N MET A 134 -27.82 -0.31 -1.49
CA MET A 134 -28.90 -1.17 -0.98
C MET A 134 -30.01 -0.40 -0.25
N LEU A 135 -29.74 0.81 0.26
CA LEU A 135 -30.70 1.59 1.04
C LEU A 135 -31.40 2.67 0.19
N PRO A 136 -32.72 2.92 0.38
CA PRO A 136 -33.63 2.22 1.28
C PRO A 136 -34.22 0.90 0.71
N PHE A 137 -34.27 0.72 -0.61
CA PHE A 137 -34.74 -0.52 -1.25
C PHE A 137 -33.88 -0.87 -2.48
N PRO A 138 -33.31 -2.09 -2.55
CA PRO A 138 -32.47 -2.47 -3.66
C PRO A 138 -33.28 -2.90 -4.89
N LEU A 139 -32.88 -2.43 -6.08
CA LEU A 139 -33.28 -3.04 -7.34
C LEU A 139 -32.37 -4.24 -7.66
N ILE A 140 -32.85 -5.21 -8.46
CA ILE A 140 -32.03 -6.35 -8.95
C ILE A 140 -30.73 -5.86 -9.63
N LYS A 141 -30.78 -4.70 -10.29
CA LYS A 141 -29.62 -4.03 -10.89
C LYS A 141 -28.55 -3.67 -9.86
N SER A 142 -28.94 -3.24 -8.65
CA SER A 142 -28.02 -2.89 -7.56
C SER A 142 -27.23 -4.09 -7.07
N PHE A 143 -27.84 -5.28 -7.00
CA PHE A 143 -27.13 -6.52 -6.65
C PHE A 143 -26.08 -6.92 -7.69
N SER A 144 -26.43 -6.84 -8.98
CA SER A 144 -25.46 -7.10 -10.07
C SER A 144 -24.30 -6.09 -10.04
N LEU A 145 -24.59 -4.82 -9.74
CA LEU A 145 -23.59 -3.77 -9.63
C LEU A 145 -22.63 -4.01 -8.46
N VAL A 146 -23.16 -4.31 -7.28
CA VAL A 146 -22.38 -4.70 -6.09
C VAL A 146 -21.46 -5.90 -6.38
N ALA A 147 -21.99 -6.95 -7.02
CA ALA A 147 -21.22 -8.14 -7.32
C ALA A 147 -20.02 -7.80 -8.24
N ARG A 148 -20.25 -6.97 -9.27
CA ARG A 148 -19.19 -6.47 -10.17
C ARG A 148 -18.16 -5.62 -9.43
N MET A 149 -18.60 -4.73 -8.54
CA MET A 149 -17.70 -3.90 -7.72
C MET A 149 -16.82 -4.75 -6.80
N THR A 150 -17.41 -5.76 -6.15
CA THR A 150 -16.70 -6.66 -5.22
C THR A 150 -15.67 -7.49 -5.99
N LEU A 151 -16.05 -8.06 -7.14
CA LEU A 151 -15.14 -8.82 -7.99
C LEU A 151 -13.96 -7.96 -8.49
N SER A 152 -14.24 -6.71 -8.89
CA SER A 152 -13.23 -5.75 -9.33
C SER A 152 -12.28 -5.33 -8.20
N GLY A 153 -12.83 -5.11 -6.99
CA GLY A 153 -12.06 -4.82 -5.78
C GLY A 153 -11.15 -5.98 -5.37
N VAL A 154 -11.68 -7.20 -5.32
CA VAL A 154 -10.89 -8.42 -5.03
C VAL A 154 -9.82 -8.65 -6.09
N GLY A 155 -10.17 -8.53 -7.37
CA GLY A 155 -9.21 -8.65 -8.49
C GLY A 155 -8.13 -7.57 -8.50
N THR A 156 -8.35 -6.46 -7.79
CA THR A 156 -7.36 -5.40 -7.61
C THR A 156 -6.47 -5.66 -6.40
N ILE A 157 -7.05 -6.00 -5.25
CA ILE A 157 -6.34 -6.12 -3.98
C ILE A 157 -5.57 -7.45 -3.88
N PHE A 158 -6.18 -8.57 -4.29
CA PHE A 158 -5.63 -9.90 -4.10
C PHE A 158 -4.27 -10.12 -4.79
N PRO A 159 -4.06 -9.74 -6.07
CA PRO A 159 -2.76 -9.87 -6.70
C PRO A 159 -1.69 -9.04 -5.99
N ILE A 160 -2.07 -7.91 -5.40
CA ILE A 160 -1.15 -7.02 -4.71
C ILE A 160 -0.75 -7.61 -3.36
N ILE A 161 -1.70 -8.11 -2.56
CA ILE A 161 -1.39 -8.84 -1.32
C ILE A 161 -0.48 -10.04 -1.60
N LYS A 162 -0.72 -10.76 -2.69
CA LYS A 162 0.11 -11.91 -3.11
C LYS A 162 1.53 -11.49 -3.50
N ALA A 163 1.68 -10.39 -4.23
CA ALA A 163 2.99 -9.88 -4.67
C ALA A 163 3.83 -9.35 -3.50
N GLU A 164 3.17 -8.73 -2.52
CA GLU A 164 3.83 -8.03 -1.40
C GLU A 164 4.07 -8.95 -0.17
N GLY A 165 3.34 -10.06 -0.10
CA GLY A 165 3.51 -11.12 0.88
C GLY A 165 2.76 -10.86 2.19
N VAL A 166 1.88 -11.80 2.55
CA VAL A 166 0.96 -11.71 3.70
C VAL A 166 1.69 -11.45 5.02
N ARG A 167 2.81 -12.14 5.28
CA ARG A 167 3.57 -11.95 6.53
C ARG A 167 4.22 -10.58 6.62
N GLN A 168 4.77 -10.06 5.53
CA GLN A 168 5.36 -8.71 5.52
C GLN A 168 4.30 -7.63 5.70
N MET A 169 3.11 -7.88 5.16
CA MET A 169 1.97 -6.96 5.21
C MET A 169 1.33 -6.86 6.61
N PHE A 170 1.13 -8.00 7.27
CA PHE A 170 0.39 -8.08 8.55
C PHE A 170 1.28 -8.14 9.80
N PHE A 171 2.58 -8.48 9.67
CA PHE A 171 3.50 -8.60 10.82
C PHE A 171 4.84 -7.85 10.63
N PRO A 172 4.82 -6.54 10.31
CA PRO A 172 6.04 -5.78 10.02
C PRO A 172 6.96 -5.61 11.24
N ARG A 173 6.41 -5.54 12.46
CA ARG A 173 7.19 -5.36 13.71
C ARG A 173 8.06 -6.57 14.04
N THR A 174 7.56 -7.78 13.80
CA THR A 174 8.31 -9.02 14.02
C THR A 174 9.53 -9.07 13.11
N ILE A 175 9.35 -8.65 11.87
CA ILE A 175 10.41 -8.59 10.86
C ILE A 175 11.46 -7.52 11.22
N ALA A 176 11.03 -6.33 11.63
CA ALA A 176 11.94 -5.27 12.02
C ALA A 176 12.76 -5.63 13.27
N ALA A 177 12.20 -6.41 14.19
CA ALA A 177 12.91 -6.90 15.37
C ALA A 177 13.99 -7.94 15.01
N ILE A 178 13.75 -8.79 14.00
CA ILE A 178 14.71 -9.80 13.53
C ILE A 178 15.93 -9.17 12.84
N TYR A 179 15.69 -8.09 12.09
CA TYR A 179 16.73 -7.43 11.28
C TYR A 179 17.25 -6.11 11.89
N ARG A 180 16.90 -5.81 13.14
CA ARG A 180 17.49 -4.67 13.86
C ARG A 180 18.98 -4.93 14.04
N SER A 181 19.80 -3.90 13.79
CA SER A 181 21.20 -3.94 14.16
C SER A 181 21.33 -4.36 15.62
N PRO A 182 22.25 -5.29 15.97
CA PRO A 182 22.52 -5.64 17.35
C PRO A 182 22.78 -4.36 18.16
N PRO A 183 22.34 -4.28 19.43
CA PRO A 183 22.72 -3.17 20.29
C PRO A 183 24.25 -3.06 20.32
N ALA A 184 24.73 -1.81 20.26
CA ALA A 184 26.15 -1.46 20.28
C ALA A 184 26.83 -1.89 21.59
#